data_AF-W1YTZ7-F1
#
_entry.id   AF-W1YTZ7-F1
#
_cell.length_a   1.000
_cell.length_b   1.000
_cell.length_c   1.000
_cell.angle_alpha   90.00
_cell.angle_beta   90.00
_cell.angle_gamma   90.00
#
_symmetry.space_group_name_H-M   'P 1'
#
loop_
_entity.id
_entity.type
_entity.pdbx_description
1 polymer ?
#
loop_
_entity_poly.entity_id
_entity_poly.type
_entity_poly.pdbx_seq_one_letter_code
_entity_poly.pdbx_strand_id
1 'polypeptide(L)'
;TETVRSVNALMTATYWEIGRRIVEFEQGGEARAAYGAQLIKRLSKDLSLRFKRGFSAKNLRQMRLFYLFFQHVEIRQTVSGELTPLGIPQTPSAEFPSAKIWQ
;
A
#
# COMPACT_ATOMS: atom_id res chain seq x y z
N THR A 1 22.67 -11.57 3.16
CA THR A 1 21.20 -11.38 3.04
C THR A 1 20.78 -9.92 3.13
N GLU A 2 21.50 -9.07 3.87
CA GLU A 2 21.24 -7.63 3.99
C GLU A 2 21.26 -6.88 2.65
N THR A 3 22.29 -7.09 1.82
CA THR A 3 22.40 -6.46 0.48
C THR A 3 21.23 -6.81 -0.45
N VAL A 4 20.71 -8.04 -0.38
CA VAL A 4 19.56 -8.46 -1.18
C VAL A 4 18.30 -7.74 -0.72
N ARG A 5 18.13 -7.55 0.59
CA ARG A 5 16.98 -6.83 1.16
C ARG A 5 17.00 -5.35 0.77
N SER A 6 18.14 -4.68 0.85
CA SER A 6 18.26 -3.27 0.48
C SER A 6 17.99 -3.03 -1.00
N VAL A 7 18.51 -3.91 -1.87
CA VAL A 7 18.23 -3.86 -3.31
C VAL A 7 16.76 -4.09 -3.60
N ASN A 8 16.12 -5.08 -2.96
CA ASN A 8 14.71 -5.36 -3.16
C ASN A 8 13.81 -4.20 -2.70
N ALA A 9 14.14 -3.57 -1.57
CA ALA A 9 13.43 -2.38 -1.08
C ALA A 9 13.53 -1.23 -2.09
N LEU A 10 14.73 -0.95 -2.59
CA LEU A 10 14.96 0.11 -3.59
C LEU A 10 14.20 -0.17 -4.91
N MET A 11 14.24 -1.40 -5.40
CA MET A 11 13.47 -1.79 -6.59
C MET A 11 11.97 -1.59 -6.38
N THR A 12 11.45 -1.97 -5.20
CA THR A 12 10.03 -1.86 -4.87
C THR A 12 9.59 -0.39 -4.84
N ALA A 13 10.38 0.46 -4.19
CA ALA A 13 10.16 1.92 -4.18
C ALA A 13 10.19 2.50 -5.60
N THR A 14 11.18 2.11 -6.41
CA THR A 14 11.31 2.58 -7.80
C THR A 14 10.08 2.19 -8.64
N TYR A 15 9.62 0.95 -8.52
CA TYR A 15 8.45 0.46 -9.26
C TYR A 15 7.16 1.16 -8.81
N TRP A 16 7.03 1.48 -7.53
CA TRP A 16 5.93 2.28 -7.00
C TRP A 16 5.93 3.69 -7.59
N GLU A 17 7.08 4.37 -7.58
CA GLU A 17 7.22 5.73 -8.12
C GLU A 17 6.94 5.81 -9.63
N ILE A 18 7.36 4.80 -10.40
CA ILE A 18 7.02 4.70 -11.82
C ILE A 18 5.51 4.56 -12.00
N GLY A 19 4.87 3.71 -11.19
CA GLY A 19 3.42 3.54 -11.19
C GLY A 19 2.68 4.84 -10.90
N ARG A 20 3.11 5.56 -9.85
CA ARG A 20 2.58 6.87 -9.46
C ARG A 20 2.66 7.86 -10.62
N ARG A 21 3.85 7.98 -11.22
CA ARG A 21 4.08 8.94 -12.30
C ARG A 21 3.23 8.66 -13.53
N ILE A 22 3.02 7.39 -13.86
CA ILE A 22 2.11 6.98 -14.96
C ILE A 22 0.68 7.42 -14.65
N VAL A 23 0.18 7.16 -13.44
CA VAL A 23 -1.19 7.48 -13.04
C VAL A 23 -1.43 9.00 -12.96
N GLU A 24 -0.53 9.75 -12.33
CA GLU A 24 -0.63 11.21 -12.26
C GLU A 24 -0.65 11.84 -13.66
N PHE A 25 0.20 11.34 -14.55
CA PHE A 25 0.27 11.83 -15.93
C PHE A 25 -0.99 11.48 -16.73
N GLU A 26 -1.61 10.32 -16.49
CA GLU A 26 -2.90 9.95 -17.09
C GLU A 26 -4.08 10.77 -16.54
N GLN A 27 -4.05 11.14 -15.26
CA GLN A 27 -5.12 11.93 -14.62
C GLN A 27 -5.08 13.42 -15.01
N GLY A 28 -3.89 13.96 -15.32
CA GLY A 28 -3.71 15.34 -15.79
C GLY A 28 -3.83 15.53 -17.31
N GLY A 29 -4.09 14.47 -18.08
CA GLY A 29 -4.17 14.50 -19.54
C GLY A 29 -5.54 14.13 -20.08
N GLU A 30 -6.17 15.05 -20.82
CA GLU A 30 -7.38 14.87 -21.62
C GLU A 30 -7.18 13.79 -22.71
N ALA A 31 -7.29 12.50 -22.37
CA ALA A 31 -7.71 11.38 -23.25
C ALA A 31 -7.49 10.01 -22.58
N ARG A 32 -8.59 9.36 -22.18
CA ARG A 32 -8.59 8.01 -21.60
C ARG A 32 -8.20 6.92 -22.61
N ALA A 33 -7.51 5.89 -22.09
CA ALA A 33 -7.12 4.61 -22.69
C ALA A 33 -6.14 4.65 -23.90
N ALA A 34 -6.43 5.39 -24.96
CA ALA A 34 -5.58 5.40 -26.17
C ALA A 34 -4.22 6.07 -25.92
N TYR A 35 -4.23 7.18 -25.17
CA TYR A 35 -3.03 7.91 -24.78
C TYR A 35 -2.16 7.12 -23.79
N GLY A 36 -2.77 6.49 -22.79
CA GLY A 36 -2.06 5.64 -21.83
C GLY A 36 -1.36 4.44 -22.49
N ALA A 37 -1.99 3.83 -23.50
CA ALA A 37 -1.37 2.74 -24.26
C ALA A 37 -0.12 3.21 -25.03
N GLN A 38 -0.17 4.40 -25.65
CA GLN A 38 1.00 5.00 -26.31
C GLN A 38 2.10 5.39 -25.32
N LEU A 39 1.74 5.95 -24.17
CA LEU A 39 2.67 6.30 -23.10
C LEU A 39 3.46 5.08 -22.63
N ILE A 40 2.78 4.00 -22.27
CA ILE A 40 3.43 2.76 -21.81
C ILE A 40 4.33 2.17 -22.89
N LYS A 41 3.92 2.23 -24.17
CA LYS A 41 4.74 1.76 -25.29
C LYS A 41 6.03 2.57 -25.42
N ARG A 42 5.95 3.90 -25.33
CA ARG A 42 7.11 4.81 -25.41
C ARG A 42 8.04 4.61 -24.21
N LEU A 43 7.49 4.61 -22.99
CA LEU A 43 8.25 4.34 -21.76
C LEU A 43 8.94 2.98 -21.80
N SER A 44 8.27 1.95 -22.31
CA SER A 44 8.89 0.62 -22.40
C SER A 44 10.11 0.62 -23.32
N LYS A 45 10.04 1.33 -24.46
CA LYS A 45 11.16 1.46 -25.38
C LYS A 45 12.32 2.22 -24.74
N ASP A 46 12.04 3.38 -24.15
CA ASP A 46 13.08 4.28 -23.64
C ASP A 46 13.76 3.70 -22.38
N LEU A 47 12.98 3.15 -21.46
CA LEU A 47 13.52 2.56 -20.24
C LEU A 47 14.21 1.22 -20.52
N SER A 48 13.71 0.40 -21.45
CA SER A 48 14.43 -0.82 -21.84
C SER A 48 15.72 -0.50 -22.58
N LEU A 49 15.79 0.60 -23.34
CA LEU A 49 17.04 1.03 -23.99
C LEU A 49 18.09 1.45 -22.95
N ARG A 50 17.68 2.18 -21.90
CA ARG A 50 18.58 2.71 -20.87
C ARG A 50 18.97 1.68 -19.82
N PHE A 51 18.00 0.90 -19.34
CA PHE A 51 18.13 0.04 -18.17
C PHE A 51 17.95 -1.46 -18.46
N LYS A 52 17.71 -1.83 -19.72
CA LYS A 52 17.58 -3.21 -20.19
C LYS A 52 16.34 -3.92 -19.60
N ARG A 53 16.55 -5.05 -18.93
CA ARG A 53 15.48 -5.95 -18.50
C ARG A 53 14.70 -5.34 -17.35
N GLY A 54 13.40 -5.61 -17.29
CA GLY A 54 12.52 -5.14 -16.21
C GLY A 54 11.52 -4.06 -16.61
N PHE A 55 11.72 -3.41 -17.76
CA PHE A 55 10.88 -2.29 -18.23
C PHE A 55 10.04 -2.61 -19.47
N SER A 56 9.56 -3.86 -19.57
CA SER A 56 8.61 -4.24 -20.63
C SER A 56 7.27 -3.51 -20.45
N ALA A 57 6.51 -3.36 -21.54
CA ALA A 57 5.17 -2.77 -21.47
C ALA A 57 4.23 -3.53 -20.51
N LYS A 58 4.44 -4.85 -20.35
CA LYS A 58 3.72 -5.65 -19.35
C LYS A 58 4.10 -5.22 -17.93
N ASN A 59 5.39 -5.08 -17.65
CA ASN A 59 5.87 -4.68 -16.33
C ASN A 59 5.42 -3.27 -15.96
N LEU A 60 5.46 -2.32 -16.90
CA LEU A 60 4.97 -0.95 -16.66
C LEU A 60 3.46 -0.92 -16.36
N ARG A 61 2.66 -1.77 -17.03
CA ARG A 61 1.24 -1.96 -16.66
C ARG A 61 1.09 -2.48 -15.23
N GLN A 62 1.94 -3.43 -14.82
CA GLN A 62 1.94 -3.94 -13.45
C GLN A 62 2.37 -2.87 -12.43
N MET A 63 3.37 -2.05 -12.73
CA MET A 63 3.79 -0.93 -11.87
C MET A 63 2.66 0.09 -11.70
N ARG A 64 1.96 0.43 -12.79
CA ARG A 64 0.76 1.28 -12.75
C ARG A 64 -0.32 0.69 -11.85
N LEU A 65 -0.64 -0.59 -12.02
CA LEU A 65 -1.61 -1.28 -11.17
C LEU A 65 -1.16 -1.33 -9.71
N PHE A 66 0.13 -1.60 -9.47
CA PHE A 66 0.71 -1.61 -8.13
C PHE A 66 0.49 -0.27 -7.42
N TYR A 67 0.74 0.86 -8.08
CA TYR A 67 0.41 2.15 -7.49
C TYR A 67 -1.10 2.30 -7.23
N LEU A 68 -1.96 2.00 -8.22
CA LEU A 68 -3.41 2.14 -8.06
C LEU A 68 -4.00 1.30 -6.92
N PHE A 69 -3.47 0.10 -6.68
CA PHE A 69 -3.94 -0.78 -5.61
C PHE A 69 -3.44 -0.33 -4.23
N PHE A 70 -2.23 0.22 -4.15
CA PHE A 70 -1.58 0.53 -2.87
C PHE A 70 -1.58 2.02 -2.52
N GLN A 71 -2.04 2.92 -3.39
CA GLN A 71 -2.11 4.37 -3.14
C GLN A 71 -3.01 4.77 -1.97
N HIS A 72 -3.95 3.90 -1.58
CA HIS A 72 -4.89 4.11 -0.47
C HIS A 72 -4.68 3.11 0.68
N VAL A 73 -3.57 2.37 0.67
CA VAL A 73 -3.23 1.50 1.80
C VAL A 73 -2.72 2.40 2.93
N GLU A 74 -3.62 2.79 3.82
CA GLU A 74 -3.24 3.25 5.15
C GLU A 74 -2.50 2.10 5.85
N ILE A 75 -1.38 2.40 6.49
CA ILE A 75 -0.74 1.45 7.42
C ILE A 75 -1.65 1.35 8.64
N ARG A 76 -2.68 0.51 8.52
CA ARG A 76 -3.62 0.23 9.59
C ARG A 76 -2.97 -0.68 10.62
N GLN A 77 -3.28 -0.44 11.89
CA GLN A 77 -2.89 -1.37 12.94
C GLN A 77 -3.53 -2.73 12.65
N THR A 78 -2.93 -3.81 13.15
CA THR A 78 -3.62 -5.10 13.11
C THR A 78 -4.98 -4.95 13.78
N VAL A 79 -5.98 -5.74 13.37
CA VAL A 79 -7.36 -5.64 13.89
C VAL A 79 -7.40 -5.66 15.43
N SER A 80 -6.45 -6.36 16.08
CA SER A 80 -6.29 -6.34 17.54
C SER A 80 -5.97 -4.97 18.15
N GLY A 81 -5.28 -4.08 17.44
CA GLY A 81 -4.99 -2.71 17.87
C GLY A 81 -6.11 -1.72 17.57
N GLU A 82 -6.98 -2.04 16.61
CA GLU A 82 -8.17 -1.23 16.28
C GLU A 82 -9.41 -1.66 17.07
N LEU A 83 -9.43 -2.88 17.62
CA LEU A 83 -10.46 -3.34 18.54
C LEU A 83 -10.38 -2.52 19.83
N THR A 84 -11.20 -1.46 19.88
CA THR A 84 -11.51 -0.78 21.15
C THR A 84 -12.19 -1.81 22.04
N PRO A 85 -11.72 -2.08 23.27
CA PRO A 85 -12.42 -2.98 24.16
C PRO A 85 -13.81 -2.40 24.41
N LEU A 86 -14.86 -2.99 23.85
CA LEU A 86 -16.21 -2.78 24.36
C LEU A 86 -16.15 -3.22 25.81
N GLY A 87 -16.31 -2.25 26.71
CA GLY A 87 -15.99 -2.37 28.13
C GLY A 87 -16.36 -3.74 28.68
N ILE A 88 -15.33 -4.51 29.04
CA ILE A 88 -15.50 -5.77 29.75
C ILE A 88 -16.17 -5.39 31.07
N PRO A 89 -17.42 -5.82 31.35
CA PRO A 89 -18.01 -5.57 32.65
C PRO A 89 -17.11 -6.20 33.71
N GLN A 90 -16.71 -5.43 34.72
CA GLN A 90 -15.86 -5.93 35.79
C GLN A 90 -16.51 -7.13 36.49
N THR A 91 -15.67 -8.05 36.98
CA THR A 91 -16.08 -9.26 37.68
C THR A 91 -16.97 -8.92 38.89
N PRO A 92 -17.99 -9.75 39.21
CA PRO A 92 -18.98 -9.47 40.28
C PRO A 92 -18.39 -9.27 41.69
N SER A 93 -17.11 -9.61 41.87
CA SER A 93 -16.37 -9.41 43.12
C SER A 93 -16.26 -7.94 43.54
N ALA A 94 -16.44 -6.98 42.61
CA ALA A 94 -16.40 -5.55 42.90
C ALA A 94 -17.72 -4.99 43.49
N GLU A 95 -18.82 -5.75 43.44
CA GLU A 95 -20.15 -5.27 43.89
C GLU A 95 -20.58 -5.78 45.27
N PHE A 96 -19.81 -6.63 45.97
CA PHE A 96 -20.21 -7.08 47.30
C PHE A 96 -20.01 -5.97 48.35
N PRO A 97 -21.08 -5.38 48.92
CA PRO A 97 -20.94 -4.49 50.07
C PRO A 97 -20.65 -5.38 51.28
N SER A 98 -19.58 -5.09 52.02
CA SER A 98 -19.33 -5.73 53.32
C SER A 98 -20.57 -5.53 54.21
N ALA A 99 -21.33 -6.60 54.41
CA ALA A 99 -22.41 -6.64 55.38
C ALA A 99 -21.80 -6.40 56.78
N LYS A 100 -22.13 -5.25 57.39
CA LYS A 100 -21.90 -5.01 58.82
C LYS A 100 -22.81 -5.97 59.60
N ILE A 101 -22.30 -7.16 59.87
CA ILE A 101 -22.82 -8.04 60.91
C ILE A 101 -22.20 -7.53 62.20
N TRP A 102 -22.96 -6.77 63.00
CA TRP A 102 -22.93 -6.66 64.47
C TRP A 102 -23.97 -5.62 64.90
N GLN A 103 -25.16 -6.08 65.29
CA GLN A 103 -25.99 -5.58 66.39
C GLN A 103 -26.98 -6.67 66.79
#